data_AF-A0AAW5S9S2-F1
#
_entry.id   AF-A0AAW5S9S2-F1
#
_cell.length_a   1.000
_cell.length_b   1.000
_cell.length_c   1.000
_cell.angle_alpha   90.00
_cell.angle_beta   90.00
_cell.angle_gamma   90.00
#
_symmetry.space_group_name_H-M   'P 1'
#
loop_
_entity.id
_entity.type
_entity.pdbx_description
1 polymer ?
#
loop_
_entity_poly.entity_id
_entity_poly.type
_entity_poly.pdbx_seq_one_letter_code
_entity_poly.pdbx_strand_id
1 'polypeptide(L)' 'MAEQLSSTVVANGTAPQAVTVAQFADGAVVEVVTYVHENELQVTISTSRGHGTTVTVDDVDVYRAG' A
#
# COMPACT_ATOMS: atom_id res chain seq x y z
N MET A 1 4.17 15.19 1.08
CA MET A 1 3.30 14.33 1.91
C MET A 1 2.41 13.54 0.96
N ALA A 2 2.13 12.26 1.29
CA ALA A 2 1.20 11.42 0.54
C ALA A 2 -0.19 11.61 1.16
N GLU A 3 -1.23 11.73 0.34
CA GLU A 3 -2.61 11.66 0.83
C GLU A 3 -3.11 10.24 0.57
N GLN A 4 -3.52 9.56 1.65
CA GLN A 4 -4.17 8.26 1.55
C GLN A 4 -5.56 8.49 0.97
N LEU A 5 -5.81 7.94 -0.23
CA LEU A 5 -7.10 8.10 -0.90
C LEU A 5 -8.12 7.11 -0.36
N SER A 6 -7.69 5.89 -0.09
CA SER A 6 -8.53 4.84 0.49
C SER A 6 -7.70 3.74 1.14
N SER A 7 -8.27 3.11 2.17
CA SER A 7 -7.83 1.83 2.71
C SER A 7 -9.03 0.91 2.83
N THR A 8 -8.89 -0.33 2.38
CA THR A 8 -9.92 -1.35 2.49
C THR A 8 -9.31 -2.62 3.03
N VAL A 9 -9.85 -3.12 4.14
CA VAL A 9 -9.48 -4.42 4.69
C VAL A 9 -10.47 -5.46 4.14
N VAL A 10 -9.96 -6.45 3.41
CA VAL A 10 -10.70 -7.58 2.88
C VAL A 10 -10.36 -8.82 3.71
N ALA A 11 -11.30 -9.26 4.54
CA ALA A 11 -11.16 -10.51 5.29
C ALA A 11 -11.59 -11.70 4.42
N ASN A 12 -10.68 -12.24 3.59
CA ASN A 12 -11.03 -13.30 2.64
C ASN A 12 -10.79 -14.72 3.20
N GLY A 13 -11.31 -14.98 4.41
CA GLY A 13 -11.41 -16.31 5.04
C GLY A 13 -10.12 -17.09 5.32
N THR A 14 -8.98 -16.68 4.77
CA THR A 14 -7.69 -17.41 4.82
C THR A 14 -6.54 -16.54 5.31
N ALA A 15 -6.61 -15.22 5.12
CA ALA A 15 -5.82 -14.20 5.83
C ALA A 15 -6.48 -12.83 5.61
N PRO A 16 -6.46 -11.92 6.60
CA PRO A 16 -6.85 -10.53 6.36
C PRO A 16 -5.89 -9.91 5.33
N GLN A 17 -6.45 -9.35 4.27
CA GLN A 17 -5.71 -8.55 3.30
C GLN A 17 -6.12 -7.09 3.49
N ALA A 18 -5.18 -6.17 3.28
CA ALA A 18 -5.48 -4.76 3.21
C ALA A 18 -4.97 -4.18 1.89
N VAL A 19 -5.81 -3.35 1.27
CA VAL A 19 -5.50 -2.63 0.05
C VAL A 19 -5.49 -1.15 0.38
N THR A 20 -4.33 -0.51 0.22
CA THR A 20 -4.14 0.92 0.43
C THR A 20 -3.81 1.58 -0.89
N VAL A 21 -4.60 2.58 -1.28
CA VAL A 21 -4.32 3.43 -2.45
C VAL A 21 -3.89 4.80 -1.95
N ALA A 22 -2.69 5.20 -2.32
CA ALA A 22 -2.10 6.49 -1.98
C ALA A 22 -1.86 7.32 -3.25
N GLN A 23 -2.20 8.60 -3.19
CA GLN A 23 -1.83 9.58 -4.20
C GLN A 23 -0.88 10.61 -3.60
N PHE A 24 0.20 10.90 -4.30
CA PHE A 24 1.20 11.87 -3.90
C PHE A 24 0.94 13.21 -4.59
N ALA A 25 1.46 14.29 -4.00
CA ALA A 25 1.28 15.65 -4.51
C ALA A 25 1.81 15.88 -5.94
N ASP A 26 2.74 15.04 -6.41
CA ASP A 26 3.24 15.03 -7.80
C ASP A 26 2.33 14.27 -8.78
N GLY A 27 1.18 13.78 -8.30
CA GLY A 27 0.22 13.01 -9.08
C GLY A 27 0.58 11.52 -9.22
N ALA A 28 1.64 11.05 -8.56
CA ALA A 28 1.93 9.61 -8.52
C ALA A 28 0.83 8.86 -7.75
N VAL A 29 0.47 7.67 -8.23
CA VAL A 29 -0.53 6.81 -7.60
C VAL A 29 0.06 5.44 -7.38
N VAL A 30 -0.04 4.97 -6.13
CA VAL A 30 0.48 3.69 -5.68
C VAL A 30 -0.64 2.90 -5.02
N GLU A 31 -0.78 1.65 -5.43
CA GLU A 31 -1.62 0.67 -4.78
C GLU A 31 -0.72 -0.33 -4.05
N VAL A 32 -0.95 -0.50 -2.76
CA VAL A 32 -0.21 -1.44 -1.91
C VAL A 32 -1.21 -2.46 -1.39
N VAL A 33 -0.89 -3.73 -1.59
CA VAL A 33 -1.63 -4.85 -1.01
C VAL A 33 -0.76 -5.49 0.06
N THR A 34 -1.23 -5.49 1.30
CA THR A 34 -0.59 -6.16 2.43
C THR A 34 -1.42 -7.33 2.91
N TYR A 35 -0.76 -8.44 3.25
CA TYR A 35 -1.42 -9.59 3.87
C TYR A 35 -0.41 -10.39 4.69
N VAL A 36 -0.90 -11.07 5.72
CA VAL A 36 -0.06 -11.94 6.57
C VAL A 36 -0.19 -13.38 6.08
N HIS A 37 0.92 -14.02 5.74
CA HIS A 37 0.97 -15.42 5.36
C HIS A 37 2.11 -16.12 6.12
N GLU A 38 1.82 -17.25 6.77
CA GLU A 38 2.81 -18.01 7.55
C GLU A 38 3.55 -17.17 8.63
N ASN A 39 2.86 -16.22 9.26
CA ASN A 39 3.42 -15.21 10.19
C ASN A 39 4.44 -14.24 9.57
N GLU A 40 4.47 -14.13 8.25
CA GLU A 40 5.28 -13.15 7.51
C GLU A 40 4.37 -12.11 6.83
N LEU A 41 4.79 -10.84 6.88
CA LEU A 41 4.11 -9.75 6.18
C LEU A 41 4.51 -9.79 4.71
N GLN A 42 3.54 -10.04 3.84
CA GLN A 42 3.71 -9.98 2.40
C GLN A 42 3.21 -8.63 1.89
N VAL A 43 4.03 -7.97 1.08
CA VAL A 43 3.74 -6.64 0.52
C VAL A 43 3.88 -6.69 -0.99
N THR A 44 2.79 -6.39 -1.70
CA THR A 44 2.80 -6.21 -3.16
C THR A 44 2.55 -4.74 -3.47
N ILE A 45 3.42 -4.14 -4.27
CA ILE A 45 3.33 -2.74 -4.68
C ILE A 45 3.06 -2.68 -6.17
N SER A 46 1.92 -2.11 -6.54
CA SER A 46 1.53 -1.83 -7.92
C SER A 46 1.50 -0.31 -8.13
N THR A 47 2.40 0.20 -8.96
CA THR A 47 2.45 1.62 -9.31
C THR A 47 1.72 1.86 -10.63
N SER A 48 0.66 2.67 -10.64
CA SER A 48 -0.10 2.97 -11.87
C SER A 48 0.42 4.22 -12.59
N ARG A 49 1.00 5.18 -11.85
CA ARG A 49 1.74 6.34 -12.38
C ARG A 49 2.82 6.77 -11.40
N GLY A 50 4.08 6.88 -11.85
CA GLY A 50 5.21 7.36 -11.05
C GLY A 50 6.37 6.36 -10.97
N HIS A 51 7.26 6.39 -11.97
CA HIS A 51 8.54 5.70 -11.88
C HIS A 51 9.48 6.46 -10.94
N GLY A 52 10.20 5.75 -10.07
CA GLY A 52 11.16 6.34 -9.14
C GLY A 52 10.56 6.84 -7.81
N THR A 53 9.30 6.53 -7.52
CA THR A 53 8.68 6.82 -6.22
C THR A 53 9.04 5.74 -5.21
N THR A 54 9.80 6.09 -4.18
CA THR A 54 10.04 5.22 -3.01
C THR A 54 8.93 5.41 -1.99
N VAL A 55 8.31 4.30 -1.58
CA VAL A 55 7.29 4.27 -0.53
C VAL A 55 7.76 3.39 0.61
N THR A 56 7.31 3.72 1.81
CA THR A 56 7.45 2.87 3.00
C THR A 56 6.07 2.38 3.37
N VAL A 57 5.99 1.11 3.76
CA VAL A 57 4.75 0.44 4.16
C VAL A 57 4.95 -0.02 5.60
N ASP A 58 4.04 0.39 6.47
CA ASP A 58 3.98 -0.03 7.88
C ASP A 58 2.57 -0.55 8.17
N ASP A 59 2.42 -1.88 8.26
CA ASP A 59 1.14 -2.58 8.34
C ASP A 59 0.15 -2.22 7.20
N VAL A 60 -0.72 -1.25 7.44
CA VAL A 60 -1.73 -0.75 6.49
C VAL A 60 -1.41 0.64 5.96
N ASP A 61 -0.44 1.30 6.57
CA ASP A 61 -0.10 2.69 6.31
C ASP A 61 0.98 2.78 5.23
N VAL A 62 0.76 3.67 4.27
CA VAL A 62 1.67 3.90 3.14
C VAL A 62 2.09 5.36 3.12
N TYR A 63 3.39 5.61 3.19
CA TYR A 63 3.97 6.94 3.17
C TYR A 63 5.15 7.04 2.18
N ARG A 64 5.47 8.26 1.74
CA ARG A 64 6.65 8.49 0.89
C ARG A 64 7.91 8.32 1.74
N ALA A 65 8.91 7.58 1.25
CA ALA A 65 10.23 7.64 1.85
C ALA A 65 10.83 9.02 1.57
N GLY A 66 11.24 9.72 2.63
CA GLY A 66 11.89 11.03 2.56
C GLY A 66 13.36 10.93 2.21
#